data_AF-A0A4D6XYM8-F1
#
_entry.id   AF-A0A4D6XYM8-F1
#
_cell.length_a   1.000
_cell.length_b   1.000
_cell.length_c   1.000
_cell.angle_alpha   90.00
_cell.angle_beta   90.00
_cell.angle_gamma   90.00
#
_symmetry.space_group_name_H-M   'P 1'
#
loop_
_entity.id
_entity.type
_entity.pdbx_description
1 polymer ?
#
loop_
_entity_poly.entity_id
_entity_poly.type
_entity_poly.pdbx_seq_one_letter_code
_entity_poly.pdbx_strand_id
1 'polypeptide(L)'
;MKNKKNLFFILENIEKQKIKQETINIKNLYIQKKEHIKQLKLLIKFRNEYITKLNIKLKSGISIDCWKVYNNFIFMLYVAIKENNNIVKKHEYIIKKNIDQWLKNHVKLKTWNFLNQKNKILFKNRQILKENIVSDQFSQFEFFKKRQLL
;
A
#
# COMPACT_ATOMS: atom_id res chain seq x y z
N MET A 1 25.66 17.97 20.65
CA MET A 1 26.00 17.19 19.44
C MET A 1 24.74 16.94 18.62
N LYS A 2 24.70 17.45 17.39
CA LYS A 2 23.56 17.38 16.47
C LYS A 2 23.18 15.91 16.15
N ASN A 3 21.92 15.56 16.45
CA ASN A 3 21.08 14.49 15.89
C ASN A 3 21.75 13.51 14.89
N LYS A 4 22.54 12.54 15.35
CA LYS A 4 22.61 11.26 14.62
C LYS A 4 21.31 10.53 14.91
N LYS A 5 20.31 10.73 14.06
CA LYS A 5 19.07 9.95 14.09
C LYS A 5 19.45 8.47 14.18
N ASN A 6 19.07 7.83 15.27
CA ASN A 6 19.29 6.40 15.48
C ASN A 6 18.78 5.61 14.25
N LEU A 7 19.54 4.59 13.81
CA LEU A 7 19.21 3.75 12.66
C LEU A 7 17.74 3.28 12.70
N PHE A 8 17.26 2.84 13.86
CA PHE A 8 15.88 2.37 14.01
C PHE A 8 14.83 3.46 13.76
N PHE A 9 15.12 4.72 14.10
CA PHE A 9 14.23 5.84 13.78
C PHE A 9 14.19 6.13 12.27
N ILE A 10 15.31 5.97 11.58
CA ILE A 10 15.37 6.12 10.12
C ILE A 10 14.55 5.01 9.45
N LEU A 11 14.76 3.76 9.87
CA LEU A 11 14.02 2.60 9.36
C LEU A 11 12.52 2.70 9.63
N GLU A 12 12.12 3.15 10.83
CA GLU A 12 10.72 3.41 11.18
C GLU A 12 10.08 4.44 10.22
N ASN A 13 10.78 5.53 9.91
CA ASN A 13 10.26 6.57 9.00
C ASN A 13 10.17 6.09 7.55
N ILE A 14 11.16 5.33 7.07
CA ILE A 14 11.13 4.73 5.73
C ILE A 14 9.92 3.81 5.62
N GLU A 15 9.67 2.96 6.62
CA GLU A 15 8.56 2.02 6.60
C GLU A 15 7.19 2.74 6.67
N LYS A 16 7.09 3.84 7.45
CA LYS A 16 5.88 4.71 7.45
C LYS A 16 5.60 5.29 6.06
N GLN A 17 6.62 5.75 5.35
CA GLN A 17 6.45 6.31 4.01
C GLN A 17 6.01 5.24 3.00
N LYS A 18 6.60 4.04 3.06
CA LYS A 18 6.18 2.90 2.22
C LYS A 18 4.72 2.53 2.44
N ILE A 19 4.29 2.39 3.69
CA ILE A 19 2.89 2.08 4.03
C ILE A 19 1.94 3.14 3.47
N LYS A 20 2.29 4.43 3.58
CA LYS A 20 1.48 5.52 3.02
C LYS A 20 1.35 5.40 1.50
N GLN A 21 2.45 5.21 0.79
CA GLN A 21 2.46 5.04 -0.66
C GLN A 21 1.66 3.79 -1.09
N GLU A 22 1.84 2.66 -0.43
CA GLU A 22 1.09 1.44 -0.71
C GLU A 22 -0.41 1.62 -0.46
N THR A 23 -0.79 2.34 0.60
CA THR A 23 -2.21 2.64 0.89
C THR A 23 -2.85 3.44 -0.25
N ILE A 24 -2.14 4.45 -0.77
CA ILE A 24 -2.59 5.24 -1.92
C ILE A 24 -2.70 4.35 -3.16
N ASN A 25 -1.70 3.51 -3.42
CA ASN A 25 -1.70 2.60 -4.56
C ASN A 25 -2.86 1.60 -4.51
N ILE A 26 -3.13 1.00 -3.34
CA ILE A 26 -4.26 0.09 -3.13
C ILE A 26 -5.57 0.83 -3.40
N LYS A 27 -5.74 2.05 -2.87
CA LYS A 27 -6.94 2.87 -3.11
C LYS A 27 -7.15 3.14 -4.61
N ASN A 28 -6.09 3.52 -5.32
CA ASN A 28 -6.14 3.78 -6.77
C ASN A 28 -6.55 2.52 -7.55
N LEU A 29 -5.99 1.36 -7.21
CA LEU A 29 -6.37 0.08 -7.83
C LEU A 29 -7.85 -0.27 -7.58
N TYR A 30 -8.38 0.00 -6.39
CA TYR A 30 -9.81 -0.19 -6.11
C TYR A 30 -10.70 0.72 -6.97
N ILE A 31 -10.30 1.98 -7.17
CA ILE A 31 -11.02 2.92 -8.03
C ILE A 31 -11.03 2.40 -9.47
N GLN A 32 -9.87 2.05 -10.02
CA GLN A 32 -9.73 1.50 -11.37
C GLN A 32 -10.55 0.22 -11.54
N LYS A 33 -10.47 -0.71 -10.58
CA LYS A 33 -11.31 -1.92 -10.59
C LYS A 33 -12.80 -1.58 -10.65
N LYS A 34 -13.25 -0.61 -9.85
CA LYS A 34 -14.66 -0.18 -9.82
C LYS A 34 -15.10 0.40 -11.16
N GLU A 35 -14.24 1.17 -11.82
CA GLU A 35 -14.49 1.71 -13.17
C GLU A 35 -14.60 0.59 -14.20
N HIS A 36 -13.68 -0.36 -14.20
CA HIS A 36 -13.74 -1.53 -15.08
C HIS A 36 -15.01 -2.37 -14.86
N ILE A 37 -15.45 -2.56 -13.60
CA ILE A 37 -16.72 -3.23 -13.30
C ILE A 37 -17.91 -2.45 -13.87
N LYS A 38 -17.92 -1.11 -13.76
CA LYS A 38 -18.98 -0.28 -14.34
C LYS A 38 -19.00 -0.40 -15.86
N GLN A 39 -17.83 -0.30 -16.50
CA GLN A 39 -17.69 -0.47 -17.95
C GLN A 39 -18.16 -1.85 -18.39
N LEU A 40 -17.82 -2.91 -17.66
CA LEU A 40 -18.25 -4.28 -17.95
C LEU A 40 -19.77 -4.42 -17.90
N LYS A 41 -20.42 -3.83 -16.88
CA LYS A 41 -21.88 -3.79 -16.78
C LYS A 41 -22.52 -3.06 -17.96
N LEU A 42 -21.94 -1.93 -18.38
CA LEU A 42 -22.42 -1.17 -19.54
C LEU A 42 -22.27 -1.98 -20.84
N LEU A 43 -21.12 -2.61 -21.07
CA LEU A 43 -20.90 -3.45 -22.25
C LEU A 43 -21.87 -4.63 -22.31
N ILE A 44 -22.12 -5.31 -21.18
CA ILE A 44 -23.09 -6.42 -21.11
C ILE A 44 -24.51 -5.91 -21.39
N LYS A 45 -24.92 -4.80 -20.76
CA LYS A 45 -26.24 -4.20 -20.99
C LYS A 45 -26.41 -3.83 -22.46
N PHE A 46 -25.44 -3.16 -23.03
CA PHE A 46 -25.44 -2.73 -24.43
C PHE A 46 -25.47 -3.92 -25.39
N ARG A 47 -24.68 -4.98 -25.14
CA ARG A 47 -24.73 -6.22 -25.92
C ARG A 47 -26.13 -6.84 -25.89
N ASN A 48 -26.74 -6.93 -24.71
CA ASN A 48 -28.08 -7.51 -24.58
C ASN A 48 -29.12 -6.68 -25.33
N GLU A 49 -29.10 -5.35 -25.21
CA GLU A 49 -29.97 -4.45 -25.99
C GLU A 49 -29.75 -4.60 -27.50
N TYR A 50 -28.50 -4.74 -27.92
CA TYR A 50 -28.12 -4.91 -29.32
C TYR A 50 -28.64 -6.24 -29.89
N ILE A 51 -28.50 -7.34 -29.15
CA ILE A 51 -29.06 -8.65 -29.52
C ILE A 51 -30.59 -8.60 -29.61
N THR A 52 -31.26 -7.95 -28.66
CA THR A 52 -32.71 -7.79 -28.70
C THR A 52 -33.17 -7.03 -29.95
N LYS A 53 -32.47 -5.93 -30.30
CA LYS A 53 -32.73 -5.17 -31.53
C LYS A 53 -32.49 -6.01 -32.79
N LEU A 54 -31.43 -6.81 -32.80
CA LEU A 54 -31.15 -7.74 -33.90
C LEU A 54 -32.28 -8.77 -34.06
N ASN A 55 -32.73 -9.38 -32.97
CA ASN A 55 -33.82 -10.37 -33.01
C ASN A 55 -35.12 -9.77 -33.56
N ILE A 56 -35.44 -8.51 -33.24
CA ILE A 56 -36.59 -7.82 -33.82
C ILE A 56 -36.41 -7.63 -35.33
N LYS A 57 -35.23 -7.17 -35.76
CA LYS A 57 -34.94 -6.96 -37.19
C LYS A 57 -34.86 -8.26 -38.00
N LEU A 58 -34.41 -9.35 -37.38
CA LEU A 58 -34.41 -10.68 -38.01
C LEU A 58 -35.83 -11.12 -38.35
N LYS A 59 -36.82 -10.86 -37.47
CA LYS A 59 -38.23 -11.18 -37.74
C LYS A 59 -38.81 -10.39 -38.92
N SER A 60 -38.31 -9.18 -39.19
CA SER A 60 -38.73 -8.37 -40.34
C SER A 60 -37.95 -8.68 -41.63
N GLY A 61 -37.03 -9.64 -41.60
CA GLY A 61 -36.07 -9.86 -42.68
C GLY A 61 -34.89 -8.89 -42.62
N ILE A 62 -33.68 -9.43 -42.78
CA ILE A 62 -32.42 -8.67 -42.79
C ILE A 62 -31.64 -9.08 -44.04
N SER A 63 -30.97 -8.12 -44.68
CA SER A 63 -30.02 -8.43 -45.76
C SER A 63 -28.76 -9.12 -45.20
N ILE A 64 -28.14 -9.97 -46.02
CA ILE A 64 -26.91 -10.69 -45.65
C ILE A 64 -25.78 -9.73 -45.22
N ASP A 65 -25.67 -8.56 -45.85
CA ASP A 65 -24.65 -7.59 -45.50
C ASP A 65 -24.90 -6.95 -44.14
N CYS A 66 -26.16 -6.59 -43.85
CA CYS A 66 -26.53 -6.13 -42.51
C CYS A 66 -26.25 -7.23 -41.48
N TRP A 67 -26.61 -8.48 -41.76
CA TRP A 67 -26.33 -9.62 -40.87
C TRP A 67 -24.84 -9.78 -40.53
N LYS A 68 -23.96 -9.68 -41.53
CA LYS A 68 -22.50 -9.72 -41.34
C LYS A 68 -22.03 -8.60 -40.41
N VAL A 69 -22.51 -7.37 -40.63
CA VAL A 69 -22.16 -6.21 -39.78
C VAL A 69 -22.59 -6.45 -38.32
N TYR A 70 -23.82 -6.94 -38.10
CA TYR A 70 -24.33 -7.26 -36.76
C TYR A 70 -23.45 -8.30 -36.06
N ASN A 71 -23.12 -9.40 -36.74
CA ASN A 71 -22.30 -10.46 -36.17
C ASN A 71 -20.88 -10.01 -35.83
N ASN A 72 -20.25 -9.24 -36.72
CA ASN A 72 -18.92 -8.68 -36.47
C ASN A 72 -18.92 -7.78 -35.24
N PHE A 73 -19.94 -6.94 -35.10
CA PHE A 73 -20.06 -6.05 -33.94
C PHE A 73 -20.33 -6.81 -32.64
N ILE A 74 -21.19 -7.84 -32.66
CA ILE A 74 -21.41 -8.73 -31.51
C ILE A 74 -20.11 -9.42 -31.11
N PHE A 75 -19.32 -9.90 -32.07
CA PHE A 75 -18.03 -10.50 -31.81
C PHE A 75 -17.06 -9.50 -31.14
N MET A 76 -16.97 -8.27 -31.65
CA MET A 76 -16.17 -7.21 -31.01
C MET A 76 -16.64 -6.93 -29.57
N LEU A 77 -17.95 -6.91 -29.31
CA LEU A 77 -18.47 -6.76 -27.94
C LEU A 77 -18.07 -7.93 -27.04
N TYR A 78 -18.09 -9.18 -27.54
CA TYR A 78 -17.63 -10.33 -26.76
C TYR A 78 -16.16 -10.24 -26.41
N VAL A 79 -15.31 -9.83 -27.35
CA VAL A 79 -13.87 -9.61 -27.12
C VAL A 79 -13.67 -8.52 -26.06
N ALA A 80 -14.31 -7.37 -26.21
CA ALA A 80 -14.21 -6.26 -25.25
C ALA A 80 -14.69 -6.64 -23.84
N ILE A 81 -15.79 -7.40 -23.73
CA ILE A 81 -16.30 -7.92 -22.45
C ILE A 81 -15.28 -8.88 -21.81
N LYS A 82 -14.71 -9.79 -22.61
CA LYS A 82 -13.70 -10.75 -22.13
C LYS A 82 -12.45 -10.04 -21.63
N GLU A 83 -11.95 -9.08 -22.39
CA GLU A 83 -10.79 -8.25 -22.00
C GLU A 83 -11.06 -7.49 -20.72
N ASN A 84 -12.19 -6.80 -20.62
CA ASN A 84 -12.52 -6.02 -19.43
C ASN A 84 -12.70 -6.93 -18.19
N ASN A 85 -13.28 -8.12 -18.36
CA ASN A 85 -13.37 -9.11 -17.28
C ASN A 85 -11.97 -9.59 -16.83
N ASN A 86 -11.05 -9.83 -17.76
CA ASN A 86 -9.67 -10.19 -17.44
C ASN A 86 -8.96 -9.04 -16.69
N ILE A 87 -9.20 -7.79 -17.07
CA ILE A 87 -8.67 -6.62 -16.36
C ILE A 87 -9.20 -6.57 -14.92
N VAL A 88 -10.50 -6.79 -14.70
CA VAL A 88 -11.09 -6.84 -13.35
C VAL A 88 -10.41 -7.91 -12.49
N LYS A 89 -10.26 -9.14 -13.01
CA LYS A 89 -9.58 -10.24 -12.31
C LYS A 89 -8.11 -9.92 -12.00
N LYS A 90 -7.40 -9.29 -12.93
CA LYS A 90 -6.02 -8.84 -12.72
C LYS A 90 -5.92 -7.83 -11.59
N HIS A 91 -6.82 -6.84 -11.55
CA HIS A 91 -6.87 -5.88 -10.45
C HIS A 91 -7.18 -6.56 -9.11
N GLU A 92 -8.10 -7.52 -9.07
CA GLU A 92 -8.38 -8.30 -7.85
C GLU A 92 -7.14 -9.00 -7.31
N TYR A 93 -6.42 -9.68 -8.18
CA TYR A 93 -5.18 -10.36 -7.82
C TYR A 93 -4.11 -9.39 -7.30
N ILE A 94 -3.89 -8.28 -8.01
CA ILE A 94 -2.89 -7.27 -7.62
C ILE A 94 -3.27 -6.62 -6.28
N ILE A 95 -4.55 -6.28 -6.08
CA ILE A 95 -5.04 -5.71 -4.82
C ILE A 95 -4.76 -6.67 -3.67
N LYS A 96 -5.10 -7.96 -3.82
CA LYS A 96 -4.85 -8.97 -2.78
C LYS A 96 -3.35 -9.03 -2.42
N LYS A 97 -2.48 -9.13 -3.43
CA LYS A 97 -1.03 -9.16 -3.23
C LYS A 97 -0.52 -7.90 -2.51
N ASN A 98 -1.04 -6.73 -2.86
CA ASN A 98 -0.64 -5.47 -2.24
C ASN A 98 -1.14 -5.35 -0.80
N ILE A 99 -2.34 -5.86 -0.48
CA ILE A 99 -2.85 -5.95 0.90
C ILE A 99 -1.94 -6.85 1.74
N ASP A 100 -1.56 -8.02 1.23
CA ASP A 100 -0.64 -8.92 1.94
C ASP A 100 0.72 -8.25 2.21
N GLN A 101 1.24 -7.49 1.24
CA GLN A 101 2.48 -6.74 1.40
C GLN A 101 2.33 -5.60 2.41
N TRP A 102 1.22 -4.87 2.34
CA TRP A 102 0.91 -3.79 3.27
C TRP A 102 0.84 -4.29 4.72
N LEU A 103 0.23 -5.44 4.96
CA LEU A 103 0.20 -6.09 6.28
C LEU A 103 1.61 -6.43 6.77
N LYS A 104 2.46 -7.01 5.91
CA LYS A 104 3.87 -7.31 6.26
C LYS A 104 4.64 -6.04 6.62
N ASN A 105 4.43 -4.95 5.90
CA ASN A 105 5.08 -3.67 6.19
C ASN A 105 4.59 -3.07 7.52
N HIS A 106 3.31 -3.23 7.86
CA HIS A 106 2.78 -2.83 9.18
C HIS A 106 3.43 -3.61 10.32
N VAL A 107 3.63 -4.92 10.16
CA VAL A 107 4.36 -5.73 11.15
C VAL A 107 5.79 -5.22 11.30
N LYS A 108 6.50 -4.97 10.19
CA LYS A 108 7.86 -4.39 10.22
C LYS A 108 7.90 -3.03 10.93
N LEU A 109 6.92 -2.16 10.65
CA LEU A 109 6.84 -0.85 11.31
C LEU A 109 6.70 -0.99 12.82
N LYS A 110 5.86 -1.91 13.32
CA LYS A 110 5.73 -2.19 14.75
C LYS A 110 7.07 -2.66 15.33
N THR A 111 7.78 -3.54 14.64
CA THR A 111 9.11 -4.01 15.05
C THR A 111 10.11 -2.85 15.14
N TRP A 112 10.17 -1.97 14.14
CA TRP A 112 11.07 -0.82 14.16
C TRP A 112 10.75 0.17 15.28
N ASN A 113 9.47 0.44 15.51
CA ASN A 113 9.04 1.30 16.63
C ASN A 113 9.49 0.71 17.97
N PHE A 114 9.28 -0.59 18.19
CA PHE A 114 9.72 -1.27 19.41
C PHE A 114 11.25 -1.18 19.61
N LEU A 115 12.04 -1.49 18.57
CA LEU A 115 13.50 -1.40 18.64
C LEU A 115 13.98 0.04 18.87
N ASN A 116 13.30 1.02 18.26
CA ASN A 116 13.61 2.44 18.47
C ASN A 116 13.35 2.86 19.92
N GLN A 117 12.23 2.45 20.50
CA GLN A 117 11.91 2.71 21.92
C GLN A 117 12.93 2.06 22.86
N LYS A 118 13.25 0.78 22.64
CA LYS A 118 14.27 0.08 23.44
C LYS A 118 15.63 0.77 23.36
N ASN A 119 16.04 1.21 22.17
CA ASN A 119 17.30 1.91 22.02
C ASN A 119 17.32 3.29 22.71
N LYS A 120 16.20 4.02 22.72
CA LYS A 120 16.08 5.29 23.47
C LYS A 120 16.27 5.07 24.97
N ILE A 121 15.69 4.01 25.53
CA ILE A 121 15.84 3.65 26.94
C ILE A 121 17.31 3.30 27.24
N LEU A 122 17.92 2.43 26.44
CA LEU A 122 19.33 2.05 26.61
C LEU A 122 20.27 3.25 26.51
N PHE A 123 20.01 4.16 25.57
CA PHE A 123 20.80 5.38 25.41
C PHE A 123 20.69 6.28 26.65
N LYS A 124 19.47 6.49 27.17
CA LYS A 124 19.24 7.29 28.38
C LYS A 124 19.94 6.67 29.59
N ASN A 125 19.84 5.35 29.78
CA ASN A 125 20.50 4.66 30.89
C ASN A 125 22.03 4.80 30.80
N ARG A 126 22.61 4.72 29.59
CA ARG A 126 24.06 4.96 29.39
C ARG A 126 24.46 6.40 29.70
N GLN A 127 23.61 7.38 29.43
CA GLN A 127 23.89 8.78 29.80
C GLN A 127 23.88 8.97 31.31
N ILE A 128 22.85 8.46 32.00
CA ILE A 128 22.75 8.50 33.46
C ILE A 128 23.97 7.83 34.12
N LEU A 129 24.37 6.64 33.63
CA LEU A 129 25.56 5.96 34.16
C LEU A 129 26.83 6.79 34.00
N LYS A 130 27.00 7.49 32.87
CA LYS A 130 28.15 8.38 32.65
C LYS A 130 28.12 9.59 33.58
N GLU A 131 26.95 10.20 33.76
CA GLU A 131 26.75 11.34 34.66
C GLU A 131 27.06 10.94 36.12
N ASN A 132 26.58 9.78 36.56
CA ASN A 132 26.87 9.24 37.89
C ASN A 132 28.37 9.01 38.09
N ILE A 133 29.06 8.37 37.13
CA ILE A 133 30.52 8.15 37.21
C ILE A 133 31.27 9.48 37.36
N VAL A 134 30.90 10.51 36.60
CA VAL A 134 31.54 11.84 36.67
C VAL A 134 31.25 12.50 38.02
N SER A 135 30.02 12.40 38.53
CA SER A 135 29.63 12.92 39.85
C SER A 135 30.38 12.22 41.00
N ASP A 136 30.54 10.90 40.92
CA ASP A 136 31.26 10.11 41.91
C ASP A 136 32.74 10.47 41.92
N GLN A 137 33.36 10.60 40.74
CA GLN A 137 34.74 11.08 40.60
C GLN A 137 34.92 12.47 41.22
N PHE A 138 34.01 13.41 40.91
CA PHE A 138 34.06 14.75 41.48
C PHE A 138 33.94 14.74 43.01
N SER A 139 33.01 13.94 43.55
CA SER A 139 32.80 13.79 45.00
C SER A 139 34.03 13.20 45.70
N GLN A 140 34.68 12.22 45.09
CA GLN A 140 35.93 11.65 45.59
C GLN A 140 37.06 12.71 45.60
N PHE A 141 37.23 13.47 44.53
CA PHE A 141 38.23 14.56 44.47
C PHE A 141 38.01 15.60 45.57
N GLU A 142 36.77 16.06 45.77
CA GLU A 142 36.42 17.00 46.85
C GLU A 142 36.73 16.42 48.24
N PHE A 143 36.44 15.13 48.46
CA PHE A 143 36.76 14.45 49.71
C PHE A 143 38.28 14.39 49.96
N PHE A 144 39.07 14.03 48.94
CA PHE A 144 40.54 13.98 49.05
C PHE A 144 41.13 15.36 49.34
N LYS A 145 40.62 16.41 48.68
CA LYS A 145 41.07 17.79 48.91
C LYS A 145 40.79 18.26 50.34
N LYS A 146 39.63 17.94 50.91
CA LYS A 146 39.30 18.26 52.31
C LYS A 146 40.20 17.54 53.31
N ARG A 147 40.64 16.32 53.00
CA ARG A 147 41.58 15.53 53.84
C ARG A 147 43.01 16.07 53.84
N GLN A 148 43.43 16.79 52.80
CA GLN A 148 44.76 17.39 52.74
C GLN A 148 44.85 18.76 53.43
N LEU A 149 43.71 19.36 53.80
CA LEU A 149 43.62 20.67 54.46
C LEU A 149 43.41 20.56 55.99
N LEU A 150 43.35 19.33 56.52
CA LEU A 150 43.35 18.99 57.95
C LEU A 150 44.73 18.43 58.33
#